data_AF-A0A954F0P4-F1
#
_entry.id   AF-A0A954F0P4-F1
#
_cell.length_a   1.000
_cell.length_b   1.000
_cell.length_c   1.000
_cell.angle_alpha   90.00
_cell.angle_beta   90.00
_cell.angle_gamma   90.00
#
_symmetry.space_group_name_H-M   'P 1'
#
loop_
_entity.id
_entity.type
_entity.pdbx_description
1 polymer ?
#
loop_
_entity_poly.entity_id
_entity_poly.type
_entity_poly.pdbx_seq_one_letter_code
_entity_poly.pdbx_strand_id
1 'polypeptide(L)'
;MITVQIPFGGTTLFPKSSQISFAVAVLMVISGLAGFERTVRAQDWQEPAWYMGKAKSKQWRQQNSIAARQAMSASNPSNQQSQLLKEYVHWYVSQLFHDLDNPIRDVVDRLLGEINRSSVSSNVRNVMMDEILAISANLVNHPDPQIRTDTMVLVIQLSSVPYSIGGGVDVPIPYLGMIDFLVEQLENDQQLLEVKILSARGLARVCRDGAPSSIQKSKIATAFVGQLQAIPPGKEDDRWWYRYRLIEGLGYVDRLDDVGGKPIVI
;
A
#
# COMPACT_ATOMS: atom_id res chain seq x y z
N MET A 1 1.42 -3.08 45.47
CA MET A 1 2.50 -3.70 44.70
C MET A 1 1.88 -4.28 43.45
N ILE A 2 2.46 -3.99 42.29
CA ILE A 2 2.14 -4.69 41.05
C ILE A 2 3.36 -5.56 40.78
N THR A 3 3.15 -6.87 40.70
CA THR A 3 4.21 -7.83 40.38
C THR A 3 4.14 -8.06 38.88
N VAL A 4 5.20 -7.68 38.15
CA VAL A 4 5.33 -7.95 36.71
C VAL A 4 6.37 -9.05 36.55
N GLN A 5 5.99 -10.14 35.88
CA GLN A 5 6.86 -11.28 35.64
C GLN A 5 7.45 -11.14 34.24
N ILE A 6 8.75 -10.87 34.15
CA ILE A 6 9.47 -10.76 32.87
C ILE A 6 9.96 -12.17 32.50
N PRO A 7 9.74 -12.66 31.27
CA PRO A 7 10.34 -13.92 30.84
C PRO A 7 11.84 -13.66 30.73
N PHE A 8 12.65 -14.52 31.36
CA PHE A 8 14.09 -14.34 31.65
C PHE A 8 14.40 -13.56 32.95
N GLY A 9 13.97 -14.13 34.08
CA GLY A 9 14.82 -14.23 35.27
C GLY A 9 15.12 -12.95 36.04
N GLY A 10 14.08 -12.21 36.46
CA GLY A 10 14.22 -11.20 37.50
C GLY A 10 12.89 -10.61 37.95
N THR A 11 12.55 -10.74 39.23
CA THR A 11 11.41 -10.06 39.84
C THR A 11 11.85 -8.71 40.40
N THR A 12 11.34 -7.62 39.86
CA THR A 12 11.50 -6.27 40.43
C THR A 12 10.20 -5.78 41.05
N LEU A 13 10.28 -5.27 42.28
CA LEU A 13 9.15 -4.73 43.04
C LEU A 13 9.13 -3.21 42.94
N PHE A 14 8.00 -2.63 42.53
CA PHE A 14 7.81 -1.17 42.48
C PHE A 14 6.87 -0.67 43.60
N PRO A 15 7.25 0.37 44.36
CA PRO A 15 6.38 1.01 45.33
C PRO A 15 5.26 1.82 44.65
N LYS A 16 4.12 1.93 45.34
CA LYS A 16 2.80 2.29 44.79
C LYS A 16 2.59 3.80 44.50
N SER A 17 3.64 4.61 44.45
CA SER A 17 3.53 6.08 44.49
C SER A 17 4.25 6.86 43.37
N SER A 18 4.56 6.26 42.22
CA SER A 18 5.12 7.01 41.08
C SER A 18 4.51 6.59 39.75
N GLN A 19 3.41 7.25 39.36
CA GLN A 19 2.80 7.10 38.02
C GLN A 19 3.73 7.54 36.86
N ILE A 20 4.90 8.11 37.16
CA ILE A 20 5.90 8.55 36.18
C ILE A 20 6.79 7.38 35.69
N SER A 21 6.89 6.29 36.45
CA SER A 21 7.80 5.18 36.11
C SER A 21 7.22 4.17 35.10
N PHE A 22 5.90 4.15 34.89
CA PHE A 22 5.25 3.24 33.93
C PHE A 22 5.46 3.70 32.47
N ALA A 23 5.58 5.01 32.24
CA ALA A 23 5.84 5.57 30.92
C ALA A 23 7.26 5.24 30.39
N VAL A 24 8.24 5.10 31.30
CA VAL A 24 9.62 4.80 30.92
C VAL A 24 9.82 3.33 30.57
N ALA A 25 9.08 2.41 31.20
CA ALA A 25 9.14 0.98 30.87
C ALA A 25 8.48 0.67 29.51
N VAL A 26 7.41 1.37 29.14
CA VAL A 26 6.77 1.23 27.81
C VAL A 26 7.65 1.82 26.70
N LEU A 27 8.41 2.87 26.99
CA LEU A 27 9.37 3.45 26.03
C LEU A 27 10.59 2.55 25.77
N MET A 28 11.01 1.72 26.73
CA MET A 28 12.13 0.77 26.53
C MET A 28 11.73 -0.50 25.77
N VAL A 29 10.48 -0.96 25.85
CA VAL A 29 9.99 -2.08 25.02
C VAL A 29 9.84 -1.66 23.55
N ILE A 30 9.55 -0.38 23.29
CA ILE A 30 9.48 0.17 21.92
C ILE A 30 10.88 0.43 21.33
N SER A 31 11.89 0.70 22.15
CA SER A 31 13.27 0.89 21.66
C SER A 31 14.09 -0.42 21.55
N GLY A 32 13.61 -1.52 22.11
CA GLY A 32 14.22 -2.86 21.97
C GLY A 32 13.96 -3.56 20.62
N LEU A 33 12.98 -3.11 19.83
CA LEU A 33 12.73 -3.58 18.45
C LEU A 33 13.42 -2.74 17.39
N ALA A 34 14.07 -1.63 17.76
CA ALA A 34 14.80 -0.77 16.83
C ALA A 34 16.24 -1.25 16.52
N GLY A 35 16.68 -2.34 17.15
CA GLY A 35 18.07 -2.81 17.11
C GLY A 35 18.36 -4.01 16.21
N PHE A 36 17.34 -4.65 15.61
CA PHE A 36 17.51 -5.94 14.93
C PHE A 36 16.85 -5.99 13.55
N GLU A 37 17.01 -4.96 12.71
CA GLU A 37 16.74 -5.10 11.27
C GLU A 37 17.43 -4.04 10.38
N ARG A 38 18.52 -3.43 10.84
CA ARG A 38 19.35 -2.52 10.03
C ARG A 38 20.47 -3.22 9.24
N THR A 39 20.27 -4.48 8.88
CA THR A 39 21.26 -5.25 8.10
C THR A 39 20.65 -6.05 6.96
N VAL A 40 19.62 -5.51 6.29
CA VAL A 40 19.56 -5.65 4.83
C VAL A 40 20.17 -4.37 4.29
N ARG A 41 21.37 -4.50 3.73
CA ARG A 41 22.25 -3.41 3.31
C ARG A 41 21.48 -2.40 2.45
N ALA A 42 21.56 -1.12 2.83
CA ALA A 42 21.18 0.03 2.00
C ALA A 42 22.06 0.19 0.73
N GLN A 43 22.68 -0.88 0.24
CA GLN A 43 23.85 -0.83 -0.65
C GLN A 43 23.54 -1.23 -2.11
N ASP A 44 22.33 -1.69 -2.42
CA ASP A 44 21.95 -2.13 -3.77
C ASP A 44 20.71 -1.41 -4.37
N TRP A 45 20.07 -0.49 -3.63
CA TRP A 45 18.97 0.28 -4.22
C TRP A 45 19.53 1.40 -5.08
N GLN A 46 19.44 1.22 -6.38
CA GLN A 46 19.76 2.25 -7.35
C GLN A 46 18.55 3.16 -7.53
N GLU A 47 18.80 4.47 -7.46
CA GLU A 47 17.78 5.46 -7.79
C GLU A 47 17.20 5.16 -9.17
N PRO A 48 15.89 4.91 -9.29
CA PRO A 48 15.31 4.51 -10.54
C PRO A 48 15.29 5.71 -11.50
N ALA A 49 15.35 5.45 -12.81
CA ALA A 49 15.45 6.52 -13.82
C ALA A 49 14.30 7.55 -13.79
N TRP A 50 13.12 7.13 -13.30
CA TRP A 50 11.96 7.99 -13.13
C TRP A 50 12.08 8.95 -11.93
N TYR A 51 12.91 8.63 -10.94
CA TYR A 51 13.05 9.45 -9.73
C TYR A 51 13.52 10.86 -10.08
N MET A 52 12.89 11.84 -9.43
CA MET A 52 13.20 13.24 -9.60
C MET A 52 13.71 13.80 -8.29
N GLY A 53 15.03 13.80 -8.08
CA GLY A 53 15.64 14.47 -6.91
C GLY A 53 15.22 15.94 -6.78
N LYS A 54 15.41 16.55 -5.59
CA LYS A 54 14.88 17.88 -5.22
C LYS A 54 15.06 18.97 -6.31
N ALA A 55 16.25 19.07 -6.91
CA ALA A 55 16.53 20.06 -7.97
C ALA A 55 15.72 19.80 -9.25
N LYS A 56 15.72 18.55 -9.75
CA LYS A 56 14.96 18.12 -10.93
C LYS A 56 13.46 18.26 -10.69
N SER A 57 12.97 17.92 -9.50
CA SER A 57 11.58 18.10 -9.10
C SER A 57 11.15 19.58 -9.10
N LYS A 58 11.99 20.49 -8.60
CA LYS A 58 11.73 21.94 -8.64
C LYS A 58 11.69 22.46 -10.08
N GLN A 59 12.65 22.08 -10.90
CA GLN A 59 12.71 22.48 -12.31
C GLN A 59 11.49 21.96 -13.08
N TRP A 60 11.16 20.67 -12.91
CA TRP A 60 10.01 20.05 -13.55
C TRP A 60 8.71 20.77 -13.15
N ARG A 61 8.52 21.08 -11.86
CA ARG A 61 7.35 21.84 -11.39
C ARG A 61 7.24 23.20 -12.08
N GLN A 62 8.35 23.92 -12.24
CA GLN A 62 8.33 25.25 -12.86
C GLN A 62 8.03 25.19 -14.37
N GLN A 63 8.51 24.16 -15.06
CA GLN A 63 8.45 24.09 -16.53
C GLN A 63 7.22 23.34 -17.03
N ASN A 64 6.82 22.25 -16.36
CA ASN A 64 5.89 21.26 -16.92
C ASN A 64 4.56 21.14 -16.16
N SER A 65 4.43 21.66 -14.92
CA SER A 65 3.23 21.39 -14.11
C SER A 65 1.95 21.95 -14.72
N ILE A 66 2.03 23.08 -15.43
CA ILE A 66 0.86 23.69 -16.09
C ILE A 66 0.44 22.83 -17.28
N ALA A 67 1.40 22.40 -18.11
CA ALA A 67 1.14 21.53 -19.26
C ALA A 67 0.59 20.16 -18.84
N ALA A 68 1.13 19.57 -17.77
CA ALA A 68 0.60 18.33 -17.19
C ALA A 68 -0.84 18.49 -16.71
N ARG A 69 -1.17 19.62 -16.05
CA ARG A 69 -2.54 19.94 -15.64
C ARG A 69 -3.50 20.14 -16.81
N GLN A 70 -3.04 20.73 -17.91
CA GLN A 70 -3.82 20.83 -19.14
C GLN A 70 -4.03 19.46 -19.79
N ALA A 71 -3.00 18.60 -19.81
CA ALA A 71 -3.11 17.23 -20.29
C ALA A 71 -4.14 16.41 -19.48
N MET A 72 -4.33 16.71 -18.20
CA MET A 72 -5.33 16.03 -17.37
C MET A 72 -6.78 16.27 -17.82
N SER A 73 -7.04 17.38 -18.52
CA SER A 73 -8.36 17.70 -19.08
C SER A 73 -8.62 17.04 -20.44
N ALA A 74 -7.66 16.29 -20.98
CA ALA A 74 -7.85 15.58 -22.24
C ALA A 74 -8.78 14.38 -22.07
N SER A 75 -9.72 14.19 -23.00
CA SER A 75 -10.54 12.97 -23.05
C SER A 75 -9.74 11.75 -23.50
N ASN A 76 -8.81 11.95 -24.44
CA ASN A 76 -7.90 10.94 -24.97
C ASN A 76 -6.50 11.56 -25.08
N PRO A 77 -5.60 11.33 -24.11
CA PRO A 77 -4.28 11.93 -24.13
C PRO A 77 -3.44 11.37 -25.29
N SER A 78 -2.77 12.26 -26.04
CA SER A 78 -1.74 11.87 -27.01
C SER A 78 -0.54 11.21 -26.32
N ASN A 79 0.35 10.55 -27.07
CA ASN A 79 1.56 9.96 -26.49
C ASN A 79 2.40 10.96 -25.70
N GLN A 80 2.51 12.21 -26.18
CA GLN A 80 3.22 13.27 -25.48
C GLN A 80 2.51 13.69 -24.19
N GLN A 81 1.18 13.80 -24.23
CA GLN A 81 0.37 14.11 -23.04
C GLN A 81 0.46 12.98 -22.01
N SER A 82 0.37 11.72 -22.45
CA SER A 82 0.55 10.54 -21.60
C SER A 82 1.92 10.54 -20.93
N GLN A 83 2.99 10.87 -21.67
CA GLN A 83 4.33 10.99 -21.08
C GLN A 83 4.40 12.10 -20.02
N LEU A 84 3.81 13.27 -20.27
CA LEU A 84 3.74 14.35 -19.28
C LEU A 84 2.94 13.96 -18.03
N LEU A 85 1.86 13.19 -18.19
CA LEU A 85 1.06 12.68 -17.08
C LEU A 85 1.85 11.66 -16.24
N LYS A 86 2.65 10.80 -16.88
CA LYS A 86 3.55 9.87 -16.20
C LYS A 86 4.61 10.61 -15.40
N GLU A 87 5.26 11.60 -16.01
CA GLU A 87 6.22 12.45 -15.31
C GLU A 87 5.59 13.22 -14.14
N TYR A 88 4.31 13.55 -14.23
CA TYR A 88 3.59 14.18 -13.12
C TYR A 88 3.40 13.23 -11.94
N VAL A 89 3.11 11.96 -12.21
CA VAL A 89 3.13 10.89 -11.20
C VAL A 89 4.53 10.77 -10.60
N HIS A 90 5.58 10.73 -11.43
CA HIS A 90 6.97 10.65 -10.97
C HIS A 90 7.31 11.79 -10.02
N TRP A 91 6.88 13.00 -10.36
CA TRP A 91 7.09 14.19 -9.54
C TRP A 91 6.42 14.07 -8.16
N TYR A 92 5.16 13.64 -8.10
CA TYR A 92 4.44 13.46 -6.84
C TYR A 92 5.02 12.32 -6.00
N VAL A 93 5.27 11.15 -6.61
CA VAL A 93 5.82 9.99 -5.92
C VAL A 93 7.25 10.27 -5.44
N SER A 94 8.06 11.02 -6.19
CA SER A 94 9.40 11.43 -5.73
C SER A 94 9.36 12.31 -4.47
N GLN A 95 8.25 13.02 -4.21
CA GLN A 95 8.13 13.81 -2.97
C GLN A 95 7.98 12.95 -1.72
N LEU A 96 7.58 11.68 -1.87
CA LEU A 96 7.59 10.71 -0.76
C LEU A 96 9.00 10.52 -0.17
N PHE A 97 10.05 10.83 -0.94
CA PHE A 97 11.46 10.63 -0.57
C PHE A 97 12.15 11.91 -0.09
N HIS A 98 11.57 13.08 -0.38
CA HIS A 98 12.29 14.35 -0.25
C HIS A 98 12.17 15.00 1.12
N ASP A 99 10.98 14.97 1.70
CA ASP A 99 10.66 15.63 2.96
C ASP A 99 9.95 14.63 3.86
N LEU A 100 10.71 13.98 4.73
CA LEU A 100 10.17 13.16 5.82
C LEU A 100 9.30 13.99 6.79
N ASP A 101 9.40 15.32 6.71
CA ASP A 101 8.59 16.27 7.51
C ASP A 101 7.20 16.54 6.92
N ASN A 102 6.98 16.26 5.62
CA ASN A 102 5.63 16.33 5.06
C ASN A 102 4.91 15.01 5.36
N PRO A 103 3.72 15.04 5.97
CA PRO A 103 2.95 13.84 6.18
C PRO A 103 2.73 13.16 4.83
N ILE A 104 3.15 11.91 4.67
CA ILE A 104 2.92 11.17 3.43
C ILE A 104 1.47 11.27 2.96
N ARG A 105 0.56 11.22 3.92
CA ARG A 105 -0.87 11.35 3.70
C ARG A 105 -1.20 12.59 2.87
N ASP A 106 -0.52 13.71 3.07
CA ASP A 106 -0.78 14.93 2.31
C ASP A 106 -0.33 14.81 0.85
N VAL A 107 0.77 14.09 0.59
CA VAL A 107 1.26 13.84 -0.78
C VAL A 107 0.32 12.88 -1.51
N VAL A 108 -0.06 11.79 -0.86
CA VAL A 108 -0.98 10.78 -1.40
C VAL A 108 -2.37 11.39 -1.61
N ASP A 109 -2.94 12.04 -0.61
CA ASP A 109 -4.27 12.67 -0.68
C ASP A 109 -4.30 13.76 -1.75
N ARG A 110 -3.21 14.51 -1.94
CA ARG A 110 -3.13 15.52 -3.01
C ARG A 110 -3.05 14.88 -4.40
N LEU A 111 -2.19 13.87 -4.60
CA LEU A 111 -2.10 13.15 -5.88
C LEU A 111 -3.45 12.51 -6.24
N LEU A 112 -4.03 11.74 -5.33
CA LEU A 112 -5.32 11.08 -5.53
C LEU A 112 -6.45 12.09 -5.70
N GLY A 113 -6.43 13.19 -4.95
CA GLY A 113 -7.38 14.29 -5.08
C GLY A 113 -7.26 15.05 -6.40
N GLU A 114 -6.13 14.97 -7.10
CA GLU A 114 -5.99 15.47 -8.47
C GLU A 114 -6.46 14.45 -9.51
N ILE A 115 -6.10 13.17 -9.35
CA ILE A 115 -6.53 12.08 -10.26
C ILE A 115 -8.06 11.91 -10.23
N ASN A 116 -8.68 11.98 -9.05
CA ASN A 116 -10.10 11.71 -8.87
C ASN A 116 -11.02 12.91 -9.17
N ARG A 117 -10.49 14.02 -9.69
CA ARG A 117 -11.34 15.17 -10.06
C ARG A 117 -12.29 14.79 -11.18
N SER A 118 -13.49 15.36 -11.16
CA SER A 118 -14.52 15.16 -12.19
C SER A 118 -14.06 15.63 -13.59
N SER A 119 -13.13 16.59 -13.66
CA SER A 119 -12.55 17.09 -14.91
C SER A 119 -11.55 16.14 -15.56
N VAL A 120 -11.12 15.07 -14.86
CA VAL A 120 -10.13 14.13 -15.35
C VAL A 120 -10.86 12.94 -15.98
N SER A 121 -10.61 12.71 -17.26
CA SER A 121 -11.23 11.61 -18.00
C SER A 121 -10.77 10.25 -17.47
N SER A 122 -11.58 9.22 -17.66
CA SER A 122 -11.21 7.85 -17.25
C SER A 122 -9.94 7.35 -17.94
N ASN A 123 -9.69 7.75 -19.19
CA ASN A 123 -8.47 7.38 -19.90
C ASN A 123 -7.22 8.01 -19.29
N VAL A 124 -7.28 9.31 -18.95
CA VAL A 124 -6.18 9.98 -18.23
C VAL A 124 -5.95 9.34 -16.87
N ARG A 125 -7.02 9.06 -16.12
CA ARG A 125 -6.91 8.38 -14.81
C ARG A 125 -6.20 7.04 -14.94
N ASN A 126 -6.60 6.21 -15.91
CA ASN A 126 -5.97 4.91 -16.13
C ASN A 126 -4.47 5.05 -16.44
N VAL A 127 -4.08 5.98 -17.32
CA VAL A 127 -2.66 6.24 -17.61
C VAL A 127 -1.86 6.56 -16.33
N MET A 128 -2.42 7.41 -15.46
CA MET A 128 -1.75 7.78 -14.21
C MET A 128 -1.72 6.62 -13.21
N MET A 129 -2.83 5.88 -13.06
CA MET A 129 -2.91 4.73 -12.14
C MET A 129 -2.00 3.58 -12.57
N ASP A 130 -1.92 3.28 -13.86
CA ASP A 130 -1.02 2.29 -14.43
C ASP A 130 0.44 2.66 -14.18
N GLU A 131 0.78 3.94 -14.33
CA GLU A 131 2.13 4.43 -14.02
C GLU A 131 2.44 4.34 -12.52
N ILE A 132 1.48 4.65 -11.64
CA ILE A 132 1.64 4.46 -10.19
C ILE A 132 1.97 2.99 -9.89
N LEU A 133 1.24 2.04 -10.47
CA LEU A 133 1.50 0.61 -10.28
C LEU A 133 2.88 0.20 -10.81
N ALA A 134 3.24 0.65 -12.00
CA ALA A 134 4.54 0.35 -12.61
C ALA A 134 5.71 0.84 -11.74
N ILE A 135 5.59 2.02 -11.15
CA ILE A 135 6.60 2.57 -10.24
C ILE A 135 6.59 1.84 -8.90
N SER A 136 5.41 1.54 -8.37
CA SER A 136 5.23 0.88 -7.08
C SER A 136 5.95 -0.48 -7.02
N ALA A 137 6.02 -1.21 -8.13
CA ALA A 137 6.79 -2.46 -8.25
C ALA A 137 8.27 -2.31 -7.85
N ASN A 138 8.88 -1.15 -8.11
CA ASN A 138 10.25 -0.87 -7.68
C ASN A 138 10.32 -0.43 -6.20
N LEU A 139 9.30 0.27 -5.71
CA LEU A 139 9.30 0.90 -4.39
C LEU A 139 8.96 -0.03 -3.25
N VAL A 140 8.14 -1.06 -3.50
CA VAL A 140 7.85 -2.10 -2.50
C VAL A 140 9.07 -2.95 -2.12
N ASN A 141 10.19 -2.81 -2.84
CA ASN A 141 11.46 -3.44 -2.54
C ASN A 141 12.52 -2.46 -1.99
N HIS A 142 12.15 -1.20 -1.71
CA HIS A 142 13.06 -0.17 -1.22
C HIS A 142 13.71 -0.57 0.13
N PRO A 143 14.98 -0.26 0.43
CA PRO A 143 15.62 -0.68 1.69
C PRO A 143 14.91 -0.16 2.96
N ASP A 144 14.27 1.01 2.86
CA ASP A 144 13.48 1.61 3.93
C ASP A 144 12.06 0.98 4.02
N PRO A 145 11.71 0.33 5.14
CA PRO A 145 10.37 -0.23 5.40
C PRO A 145 9.24 0.80 5.32
N GLN A 146 9.50 2.05 5.70
CA GLN A 146 8.52 3.11 5.69
C GLN A 146 8.06 3.36 4.25
N ILE A 147 9.01 3.52 3.32
CA ILE A 147 8.74 3.74 1.89
C ILE A 147 7.94 2.58 1.28
N ARG A 148 8.22 1.32 1.67
CA ARG A 148 7.44 0.16 1.20
C ARG A 148 5.99 0.25 1.64
N THR A 149 5.78 0.51 2.93
CA THR A 149 4.45 0.61 3.56
C THR A 149 3.64 1.76 2.94
N ASP A 150 4.30 2.89 2.77
CA ASP A 150 3.79 4.12 2.19
C ASP A 150 3.37 3.96 0.72
N THR A 151 4.18 3.25 -0.05
CA THR A 151 3.84 2.84 -1.42
C THR A 151 2.57 2.00 -1.43
N MET A 152 2.44 1.03 -0.51
CA MET A 152 1.24 0.21 -0.42
C MET A 152 0.01 1.02 -0.02
N VAL A 153 0.15 1.99 0.88
CA VAL A 153 -0.93 2.92 1.27
C VAL A 153 -1.42 3.71 0.05
N LEU A 154 -0.52 4.16 -0.84
CA LEU A 154 -0.89 4.79 -2.10
C LEU A 154 -1.66 3.81 -3.01
N VAL A 155 -1.11 2.61 -3.23
CA VAL A 155 -1.70 1.63 -4.15
C VAL A 155 -3.11 1.22 -3.73
N ILE A 156 -3.34 0.88 -2.46
CA ILE A 156 -4.66 0.39 -2.02
C ILE A 156 -5.76 1.46 -2.10
N GLN A 157 -5.39 2.74 -2.19
CA GLN A 157 -6.31 3.87 -2.31
C GLN A 157 -6.64 4.21 -3.77
N LEU A 158 -5.95 3.61 -4.74
CA LEU A 158 -6.28 3.77 -6.15
C LEU A 158 -7.73 3.40 -6.40
N SER A 159 -8.43 4.28 -7.10
CA SER A 159 -9.85 4.17 -7.34
C SER A 159 -10.16 4.62 -8.76
N SER A 160 -10.99 3.85 -9.46
CA SER A 160 -11.65 4.32 -10.66
C SER A 160 -12.95 5.01 -10.28
N VAL A 161 -13.32 6.04 -11.04
CA VAL A 161 -14.60 6.71 -10.87
C VAL A 161 -15.43 6.33 -12.10
N PRO A 162 -16.48 5.50 -11.93
CA PRO A 162 -17.34 5.13 -13.04
C PRO A 162 -18.03 6.38 -13.59
N TYR A 163 -18.11 6.49 -14.91
CA TYR A 163 -18.76 7.62 -15.58
C TYR A 163 -20.27 7.56 -15.31
N SER A 164 -20.85 8.52 -14.58
CA SER A 164 -22.31 8.60 -14.46
C SER A 164 -22.93 9.22 -15.73
N ILE A 165 -23.65 8.38 -16.48
CA ILE A 165 -24.64 8.87 -17.45
C ILE A 165 -25.91 9.18 -16.64
N GLY A 166 -26.00 10.35 -16.01
CA GLY A 166 -27.27 10.80 -15.43
C GLY A 166 -27.27 11.49 -14.06
N GLY A 167 -26.21 12.21 -13.67
CA GLY A 167 -26.29 13.14 -12.53
C GLY A 167 -26.36 12.49 -11.13
N GLY A 168 -26.03 11.20 -11.02
CA GLY A 168 -25.78 10.56 -9.73
C GLY A 168 -24.43 11.00 -9.13
N VAL A 169 -24.27 10.85 -7.81
CA VAL A 169 -22.96 11.01 -7.16
C VAL A 169 -22.06 9.88 -7.64
N ASP A 170 -20.97 10.22 -8.32
CA ASP A 170 -19.98 9.22 -8.72
C ASP A 170 -19.33 8.64 -7.46
N VAL A 171 -19.56 7.35 -7.20
CA VAL A 171 -18.93 6.64 -6.07
C VAL A 171 -17.62 6.04 -6.57
N PRO A 172 -16.45 6.43 -6.02
CA PRO A 172 -15.18 5.83 -6.40
C PRO A 172 -15.16 4.33 -6.05
N ILE A 173 -14.88 3.49 -7.03
CA ILE A 173 -14.68 2.05 -6.85
C ILE A 173 -13.17 1.73 -6.90
N PRO A 174 -12.70 0.66 -6.25
CA PRO A 174 -11.29 0.26 -6.29
C PRO A 174 -10.78 0.05 -7.71
N TYR A 175 -9.54 0.48 -7.99
CA TYR A 175 -8.93 0.27 -9.30
C TYR A 175 -8.60 -1.22 -9.50
N LEU A 176 -9.27 -1.90 -10.44
CA LEU A 176 -9.07 -3.34 -10.64
C LEU A 176 -7.70 -3.71 -11.22
N GLY A 177 -7.00 -2.76 -11.86
CA GLY A 177 -5.65 -2.99 -12.40
C GLY A 177 -4.60 -3.33 -11.33
N MET A 178 -4.88 -3.05 -10.05
CA MET A 178 -3.94 -3.34 -8.96
C MET A 178 -3.98 -4.79 -8.46
N ILE A 179 -4.95 -5.62 -8.88
CA ILE A 179 -5.15 -6.97 -8.32
C ILE A 179 -3.88 -7.82 -8.44
N ASP A 180 -3.28 -7.88 -9.62
CA ASP A 180 -2.13 -8.74 -9.86
C ASP A 180 -0.92 -8.31 -9.02
N PHE A 181 -0.69 -7.01 -8.94
CA PHE A 181 0.33 -6.42 -8.09
C PHE A 181 0.10 -6.77 -6.60
N LEU A 182 -1.12 -6.61 -6.09
CA LEU A 182 -1.42 -6.89 -4.69
C LEU A 182 -1.29 -8.39 -4.36
N VAL A 183 -1.69 -9.27 -5.28
CA VAL A 183 -1.49 -10.72 -5.13
C VAL A 183 0.00 -11.05 -5.08
N GLU A 184 0.81 -10.50 -5.99
CA GLU A 184 2.27 -10.70 -6.00
C GLU A 184 2.90 -10.27 -4.67
N GLN A 185 2.54 -9.09 -4.15
CA GLN A 185 3.08 -8.61 -2.87
C GLN A 185 2.58 -9.43 -1.67
N LEU A 186 1.37 -9.99 -1.75
CA LEU A 186 0.83 -10.87 -0.72
C LEU A 186 1.53 -12.24 -0.71
N GLU A 187 1.90 -12.76 -1.88
CA GLU A 187 2.53 -14.08 -2.02
C GLU A 187 4.06 -14.05 -1.83
N ASN A 188 4.66 -12.86 -1.84
CA ASN A 188 6.10 -12.70 -1.64
C ASN A 188 6.52 -13.01 -0.18
N ASP A 189 7.37 -14.02 0.00
CA ASP A 189 7.89 -14.44 1.31
C ASP A 189 8.96 -13.51 1.88
N GLN A 190 9.65 -12.75 1.03
CA GLN A 190 10.66 -11.77 1.44
C GLN A 190 10.07 -10.41 1.80
N GLN A 191 8.74 -10.29 1.70
CA GLN A 191 8.07 -9.02 1.92
C GLN A 191 7.70 -8.82 3.39
N LEU A 192 7.73 -7.55 3.82
CA LEU A 192 7.36 -7.14 5.17
C LEU A 192 5.92 -7.54 5.48
N LEU A 193 5.68 -7.93 6.74
CA LEU A 193 4.35 -8.36 7.17
C LEU A 193 3.32 -7.24 7.00
N GLU A 194 3.71 -5.98 7.23
CA GLU A 194 2.89 -4.78 7.05
C GLU A 194 2.43 -4.62 5.59
N VAL A 195 3.33 -4.85 4.64
CA VAL A 195 3.00 -4.82 3.21
C VAL A 195 2.02 -5.94 2.88
N LYS A 196 2.24 -7.16 3.39
CA LYS A 196 1.32 -8.30 3.19
C LYS A 196 -0.07 -8.02 3.77
N ILE A 197 -0.14 -7.39 4.95
CA ILE A 197 -1.40 -6.94 5.58
C ILE A 197 -2.11 -5.89 4.73
N LEU A 198 -1.38 -4.90 4.21
CA LEU A 198 -1.94 -3.87 3.34
C LEU A 198 -2.42 -4.46 2.01
N SER A 199 -1.67 -5.40 1.43
CA SER A 199 -2.11 -6.15 0.25
C SER A 199 -3.41 -6.88 0.50
N ALA A 200 -3.51 -7.59 1.63
CA ALA A 200 -4.73 -8.29 2.00
C ALA A 200 -5.93 -7.34 2.16
N ARG A 201 -5.72 -6.18 2.79
CA ARG A 201 -6.75 -5.13 2.92
C ARG A 201 -7.16 -4.55 1.57
N GLY A 202 -6.20 -4.32 0.66
CA GLY A 202 -6.47 -3.83 -0.69
C GLY A 202 -7.31 -4.82 -1.50
N LEU A 203 -6.95 -6.10 -1.45
CA LEU A 203 -7.71 -7.18 -2.12
C LEU A 203 -9.11 -7.35 -1.53
N ALA A 204 -9.26 -7.29 -0.21
CA ALA A 204 -10.56 -7.30 0.46
C ALA A 204 -11.44 -6.13 -0.01
N ARG A 205 -10.87 -4.92 -0.10
CA ARG A 205 -11.56 -3.74 -0.64
C ARG A 205 -12.02 -3.95 -2.08
N VAL A 206 -11.16 -4.50 -2.94
CA VAL A 206 -11.51 -4.83 -4.34
C VAL A 206 -12.69 -5.77 -4.41
N CYS A 207 -12.68 -6.86 -3.63
CA CYS A 207 -13.77 -7.82 -3.62
C CYS A 207 -15.09 -7.22 -3.10
N ARG A 208 -15.01 -6.36 -2.08
CA ARG A 208 -16.18 -5.71 -1.48
C ARG A 208 -16.81 -4.65 -2.39
N ASP A 209 -15.99 -3.79 -3.00
CA ASP A 209 -16.46 -2.56 -3.65
C ASP A 209 -16.25 -2.52 -5.18
N GLY A 210 -15.33 -3.33 -5.74
CA GLY A 210 -14.82 -3.20 -7.11
C GLY A 210 -15.44 -4.13 -8.16
N ALA A 211 -16.22 -5.12 -7.73
CA ALA A 211 -16.81 -6.15 -8.60
C ALA A 211 -15.80 -6.87 -9.53
N PRO A 212 -14.73 -7.49 -8.99
CA PRO A 212 -13.77 -8.26 -9.78
C PRO A 212 -14.43 -9.44 -10.51
N SER A 213 -13.87 -9.82 -11.65
CA SER A 213 -14.33 -10.98 -12.42
C SER A 213 -14.19 -12.29 -11.64
N SER A 214 -14.94 -13.31 -12.05
CA SER A 214 -14.86 -14.67 -11.52
C SER A 214 -13.42 -15.21 -11.45
N ILE A 215 -12.62 -14.98 -12.49
CA ILE A 215 -11.22 -15.44 -12.55
C ILE A 215 -10.38 -14.69 -11.51
N GLN A 216 -10.55 -13.36 -11.39
CA GLN A 216 -9.86 -12.55 -10.39
C GLN A 216 -10.25 -12.95 -8.96
N LYS A 217 -11.54 -13.21 -8.70
CA LYS A 217 -12.01 -13.71 -7.40
C LYS A 217 -11.33 -15.02 -7.02
N SER A 218 -11.29 -16.00 -7.92
CA SER A 218 -10.57 -17.26 -7.67
C SER A 218 -9.09 -17.04 -7.38
N LYS A 219 -8.41 -16.18 -8.14
CA LYS A 219 -7.00 -15.84 -7.90
C LYS A 219 -6.79 -15.26 -6.50
N ILE A 220 -7.65 -14.34 -6.09
CA ILE A 220 -7.58 -13.71 -4.75
C ILE A 220 -7.84 -14.75 -3.65
N ALA A 221 -8.85 -15.62 -3.80
CA ALA A 221 -9.12 -16.69 -2.84
C ALA A 221 -7.94 -17.64 -2.69
N THR A 222 -7.33 -18.07 -3.81
CA THR A 222 -6.14 -18.93 -3.80
C THR A 222 -4.98 -18.26 -3.06
N ALA A 223 -4.72 -16.98 -3.31
CA ALA A 223 -3.66 -16.24 -2.62
C ALA A 223 -3.91 -16.14 -1.10
N PHE A 224 -5.15 -15.84 -0.68
CA PHE A 224 -5.49 -15.79 0.74
C PHE A 224 -5.34 -17.14 1.44
N VAL A 225 -5.83 -18.21 0.83
CA VAL A 225 -5.73 -19.55 1.42
C VAL A 225 -4.29 -20.04 1.44
N GLY A 226 -3.52 -19.82 0.38
CA GLY A 226 -2.10 -20.14 0.34
C GLY A 226 -1.33 -19.44 1.48
N GLN A 227 -1.62 -18.16 1.74
CA GLN A 227 -0.99 -17.45 2.84
C GLN A 227 -1.48 -17.90 4.23
N LEU A 228 -2.75 -18.29 4.38
CA LEU A 228 -3.24 -18.88 5.63
C LEU A 228 -2.53 -20.20 5.94
N GLN A 229 -2.34 -21.06 4.93
CA GLN A 229 -1.65 -22.35 5.06
C GLN A 229 -0.15 -22.19 5.30
N ALA A 230 0.44 -21.10 4.80
CA ALA A 230 1.84 -20.76 5.03
C ALA A 230 2.13 -20.21 6.45
N ILE A 231 1.10 -19.94 7.27
CA ILE A 231 1.31 -19.54 8.67
C ILE A 231 1.84 -20.77 9.43
N PRO A 232 3.05 -20.71 10.05
CA PRO A 232 3.58 -21.85 10.77
C PRO A 232 2.69 -22.26 11.94
N PRO A 233 2.51 -23.58 12.19
CA PRO A 233 1.78 -24.05 13.36
C PRO A 233 2.35 -23.48 14.66
N GLY A 234 1.49 -22.98 15.54
CA GLY A 234 1.88 -22.36 16.81
C GLY A 234 2.31 -20.89 16.70
N LYS A 235 2.18 -20.26 15.53
CA LYS A 235 2.41 -18.82 15.30
C LYS A 235 1.14 -18.03 14.99
N GLU A 236 -0.02 -18.65 15.19
CA GLU A 236 -1.32 -18.07 14.87
C GLU A 236 -1.62 -16.85 15.74
N ASP A 237 -1.24 -16.88 17.03
CA ASP A 237 -1.44 -15.77 17.95
C ASP A 237 -0.46 -14.63 17.67
N ASP A 238 0.80 -14.93 17.34
CA ASP A 238 1.80 -13.92 16.95
C ASP A 238 1.41 -13.19 15.65
N ARG A 239 0.66 -13.87 14.76
CA ARG A 239 0.22 -13.34 13.46
C ARG A 239 -1.29 -13.13 13.39
N TRP A 240 -1.95 -13.00 14.55
CA TRP A 240 -3.41 -12.96 14.63
C TRP A 240 -4.02 -11.89 13.72
N TRP A 241 -3.39 -10.70 13.66
CA TRP A 241 -3.88 -9.59 12.87
C TRP A 241 -3.80 -9.88 11.37
N TYR A 242 -2.69 -10.45 10.92
CA TYR A 242 -2.51 -10.85 9.53
C TYR A 242 -3.52 -11.94 9.14
N ARG A 243 -3.65 -12.96 9.98
CA ARG A 243 -4.63 -14.04 9.80
C ARG A 243 -6.07 -13.51 9.74
N TYR A 244 -6.43 -12.61 10.65
CA TYR A 244 -7.74 -11.96 10.66
C TYR A 244 -8.03 -11.24 9.34
N ARG A 245 -7.06 -10.50 8.79
CA ARG A 245 -7.22 -9.79 7.50
C ARG A 245 -7.38 -10.73 6.31
N LEU A 246 -6.70 -11.88 6.30
CA LEU A 246 -6.90 -12.90 5.26
C LEU A 246 -8.30 -13.50 5.32
N ILE A 247 -8.79 -13.81 6.53
CA ILE A 247 -10.14 -14.36 6.73
C ILE A 247 -11.23 -13.33 6.38
N GLU A 248 -11.07 -12.08 6.81
CA GLU A 248 -11.95 -10.97 6.44
C GLU A 248 -12.01 -10.81 4.91
N GLY A 249 -10.84 -10.85 4.25
CA GLY A 249 -10.75 -10.81 2.80
C GLY A 249 -11.50 -11.94 2.12
N LEU A 250 -11.32 -13.19 2.57
CA LEU A 250 -12.06 -14.35 2.06
C LEU A 250 -13.58 -14.18 2.18
N GLY A 251 -14.05 -13.57 3.26
CA GLY A 251 -15.47 -13.25 3.45
C GLY A 251 -16.06 -12.38 2.34
N TYR A 252 -15.26 -11.57 1.65
CA TYR A 252 -15.70 -10.72 0.53
C TYR A 252 -15.54 -11.36 -0.85
N VAL A 253 -14.72 -12.41 -0.99
CA VAL A 253 -14.48 -13.01 -2.31
C VAL A 253 -15.74 -13.67 -2.87
N ASP A 254 -16.65 -14.11 -1.99
CA ASP A 254 -17.94 -14.75 -2.33
C ASP A 254 -17.75 -15.93 -3.32
N ARG A 255 -16.60 -16.60 -3.22
CA ARG A 255 -16.21 -17.75 -4.04
C ARG A 255 -15.15 -18.56 -3.31
N LEU A 256 -15.42 -19.85 -3.16
CA LEU A 256 -14.53 -20.82 -2.52
C LEU A 256 -14.00 -21.86 -3.53
N ASP A 257 -14.03 -21.56 -4.82
CA ASP A 257 -13.50 -22.43 -5.87
C ASP A 257 -12.32 -21.78 -6.60
N ASP A 258 -11.32 -22.58 -6.96
CA ASP A 258 -10.16 -22.16 -7.75
C ASP A 258 -10.55 -21.80 -9.20
N VAL A 259 -9.56 -21.37 -10.00
CA VAL A 259 -9.79 -20.99 -11.40
C VAL A 259 -10.29 -22.18 -12.24
N GLY A 260 -9.97 -23.41 -11.84
CA GLY A 260 -10.43 -24.65 -12.45
C GLY A 260 -11.77 -25.17 -11.91
N GLY A 261 -12.43 -24.47 -10.98
CA GLY A 261 -13.69 -24.87 -10.38
C GLY A 261 -13.57 -25.96 -9.30
N LYS A 262 -12.37 -26.18 -8.74
CA LYS A 262 -12.18 -27.10 -7.61
C LYS A 262 -12.36 -26.34 -6.29
N PRO A 263 -12.93 -26.98 -5.26
CA PRO A 263 -13.04 -26.37 -3.94
C PRO A 263 -11.66 -25.98 -3.37
N ILE A 264 -11.58 -24.76 -2.84
CA ILE A 264 -10.45 -24.24 -2.08
C ILE A 264 -10.65 -24.66 -0.63
N VAL A 265 -9.79 -25.55 -0.14
CA VAL A 265 -9.82 -26.05 1.24
C VAL A 265 -8.88 -25.21 2.09
N ILE A 266 -9.40 -24.66 3.19
CA ILE A 266 -8.66 -23.86 4.18
C ILE A 266 -7.95 -24.80 5.15
#